data_AF-A0A926RVS8-F1
#
_entry.id   AF-A0A926RVS8-F1
#
_cell.length_a   1.000
_cell.length_b   1.000
_cell.length_c   1.000
_cell.angle_alpha   90.00
_cell.angle_beta   90.00
_cell.angle_gamma   90.00
#
_symmetry.space_group_name_H-M   'P 1'
#
loop_
_entity.id
_entity.type
_entity.pdbx_description
1 polymer ?
#
loop_
_entity_poly.entity_id
_entity_poly.type
_entity_poly.pdbx_seq_one_letter_code
_entity_poly.pdbx_strand_id
1 'polypeptide(L)'
;MATPNRWAIKEAGIATFYNLSTGKAMVTLSTLKTTGVETTGETVYAQGGRGNARIVGFSTNRQATLTLQDAIFDNQAIAMLTGNDLVSGVKKIDLNEVKSVTSNKFTLNKTPQGALVSVYKLNPDGTNGQEYTLGTPATNTAEYSITGKELTFHTTVTNGTQFRVYYQANTATDAKTIKVTSDQFGKSFRVVLDVLVVDEFTKEAFEGQLRIPNAKFQDNFNLSFAADGKFIAV
;
A
#
# COMPACT_ATOMS: atom_id res chain seq x y z
N MET A 1 12.12 14.27 37.17
CA MET A 1 11.31 14.82 36.07
C MET A 1 10.01 15.30 36.67
N ALA A 2 9.63 16.56 36.44
CA ALA A 2 8.31 17.04 36.84
C ALA A 2 7.28 16.41 35.90
N THR A 3 6.23 15.82 36.46
CA THR A 3 5.15 15.21 35.66
C THR A 3 4.03 16.24 35.50
N PRO A 4 3.60 16.57 34.28
CA PRO A 4 2.50 17.50 34.07
C PRO A 4 1.17 16.88 34.51
N ASN A 5 0.41 17.60 35.34
CA ASN A 5 -0.89 17.14 35.83
C ASN A 5 -2.05 17.61 34.94
N ARG A 6 -1.84 18.61 34.08
CA ARG A 6 -2.81 19.14 33.11
C ARG A 6 -2.11 19.38 31.79
N TRP A 7 -2.49 18.64 30.75
CA TRP A 7 -1.76 18.66 29.48
C TRP A 7 -2.70 18.57 28.27
N ALA A 8 -2.21 19.07 27.14
CA ALA A 8 -2.87 18.98 25.83
C ALA A 8 -1.99 18.19 24.86
N ILE A 9 -2.60 17.38 23.99
CA ILE A 9 -1.88 16.61 22.96
C ILE A 9 -1.50 17.57 21.83
N LYS A 10 -0.20 17.60 21.47
CA LYS A 10 0.34 18.51 20.45
C LYS A 10 0.36 17.90 19.06
N GLU A 11 0.49 16.58 18.94
CA GLU A 11 0.70 15.90 17.66
C GLU A 11 0.10 14.49 17.62
N ALA A 12 -0.05 13.95 16.41
CA ALA A 12 -0.54 12.58 16.17
C ALA A 12 0.43 11.50 16.70
N GLY A 13 1.72 11.85 16.87
CA GLY A 13 2.73 10.98 17.45
C GLY A 13 3.35 9.98 16.47
N ILE A 14 4.06 9.01 17.03
CA ILE A 14 4.75 7.93 16.33
C ILE A 14 4.19 6.61 16.86
N ALA A 15 3.75 5.71 15.97
CA ALA A 15 3.26 4.39 16.37
C ALA A 15 4.28 3.31 16.02
N THR A 16 4.69 2.53 17.01
CA THR A 16 5.53 1.35 16.82
C THR A 16 4.77 0.07 17.12
N PHE A 17 4.79 -0.87 16.18
CA PHE A 17 4.18 -2.18 16.30
C PHE A 17 5.23 -3.22 16.69
N TYR A 18 4.90 -4.05 17.69
CA TYR A 18 5.76 -5.10 18.21
C TYR A 18 5.08 -6.46 18.05
N ASN A 19 5.87 -7.47 17.67
CA ASN A 19 5.43 -8.86 17.68
C ASN A 19 5.13 -9.31 19.13
N LEU A 20 3.96 -9.90 19.37
CA LEU A 20 3.57 -10.38 20.70
C LEU A 20 4.39 -11.56 21.21
N SER A 21 4.85 -12.44 20.33
CA SER A 21 5.63 -13.62 20.68
C SER A 21 7.10 -13.31 20.90
N THR A 22 7.69 -12.47 20.04
CA THR A 22 9.14 -12.18 20.11
C THR A 22 9.47 -10.88 20.84
N GLY A 23 8.49 -10.01 21.06
CA GLY A 23 8.68 -8.69 21.68
C GLY A 23 9.46 -7.69 20.80
N LYS A 24 9.85 -8.08 19.58
CA LYS A 24 10.64 -7.25 18.68
C LYS A 24 9.77 -6.24 17.93
N ALA A 25 10.30 -5.03 17.73
CA ALA A 25 9.68 -4.03 16.86
C ALA A 25 9.64 -4.56 15.42
N MET A 26 8.49 -4.41 14.78
CA MET A 26 8.28 -4.78 13.39
C MET A 26 8.30 -3.55 12.49
N VAL A 27 7.43 -2.58 12.77
CA VAL A 27 7.21 -1.40 11.94
C VAL A 27 7.02 -0.20 12.84
N THR A 28 7.57 0.93 12.41
CA THR A 28 7.33 2.24 13.03
C THR A 28 6.73 3.18 12.00
N LEU A 29 5.55 3.70 12.28
CA LEU A 29 4.87 4.72 11.51
C LEU A 29 5.24 6.09 12.10
N SER A 30 6.12 6.81 11.41
CA SER A 30 6.63 8.11 11.84
C SER A 30 5.93 9.30 11.20
N THR A 31 5.10 9.08 10.18
CA THR A 31 4.43 10.15 9.41
C THR A 31 2.92 10.18 9.60
N LEU A 32 2.47 9.76 10.79
CA LEU A 32 1.06 9.75 11.16
C LEU A 32 0.45 11.15 11.02
N LYS A 33 -0.63 11.24 10.23
CA LYS A 33 -1.44 12.45 10.07
C LYS A 33 -2.44 12.60 11.21
N THR A 34 -3.06 11.50 11.62
CA THR A 34 -4.05 11.47 12.70
C THR A 34 -3.93 10.19 13.51
N THR A 35 -4.15 10.32 14.81
CA THR A 35 -4.29 9.20 15.75
C THR A 35 -5.54 9.43 16.59
N GLY A 36 -6.44 8.45 16.61
CA GLY A 36 -7.67 8.49 17.39
C GLY A 36 -7.85 7.22 18.22
N VAL A 37 -8.24 7.38 19.47
CA VAL A 37 -8.60 6.27 20.37
C VAL A 37 -10.05 6.48 20.80
N GLU A 38 -10.93 5.63 20.30
CA GLU A 38 -12.35 5.65 20.64
C GLU A 38 -12.67 4.48 21.55
N THR A 39 -13.32 4.74 22.70
CA THR A 39 -13.78 3.67 23.60
C THR A 39 -15.29 3.71 23.70
N THR A 40 -15.92 2.60 23.31
CA THR A 40 -17.37 2.39 23.45
C THR A 40 -17.64 1.41 24.58
N GLY A 41 -18.82 1.50 25.19
CA GLY A 41 -19.25 0.58 26.24
C GLY A 41 -20.74 0.70 26.48
N GLU A 42 -21.36 -0.39 26.90
CA GLU A 42 -22.79 -0.44 27.19
C GLU A 42 -23.00 -0.41 28.71
N THR A 43 -24.08 0.19 29.17
CA THR A 43 -24.49 0.10 30.57
C THR A 43 -25.87 -0.52 30.65
N VAL A 44 -25.93 -1.74 31.19
CA VAL A 44 -27.16 -2.48 31.42
C VAL A 44 -27.67 -2.14 32.82
N TYR A 45 -28.95 -1.77 32.94
CA TYR A 45 -29.54 -1.43 34.23
C TYR A 45 -30.42 -2.57 34.75
N ALA A 46 -30.21 -3.00 35.99
CA ALA A 46 -31.21 -3.75 36.74
C ALA A 46 -32.35 -2.78 37.10
N GLN A 47 -33.56 -3.09 36.61
CA GLN A 47 -34.76 -2.30 36.83
C GLN A 47 -35.76 -3.11 37.66
N GLY A 48 -36.51 -2.47 38.55
CA GLY A 48 -37.48 -3.17 39.40
C GLY A 48 -38.31 -2.24 40.30
N GLY A 49 -39.41 -2.77 40.83
CA GLY A 49 -40.36 -2.02 41.67
C GLY A 49 -41.49 -1.33 40.89
N ARG A 50 -42.40 -0.63 41.60
CA ARG A 50 -43.49 0.13 40.96
C ARG A 50 -42.90 1.28 40.15
N GLY A 51 -43.16 1.28 38.84
CA GLY A 51 -42.61 2.27 37.89
C GLY A 51 -41.33 1.86 37.18
N ASN A 52 -40.83 0.62 37.40
CA ASN A 52 -39.69 0.04 36.68
C ASN A 52 -38.43 0.96 36.65
N ALA A 53 -38.11 1.58 37.78
CA ALA A 53 -36.99 2.50 37.90
C ALA A 53 -35.66 1.73 37.80
N ARG A 54 -34.62 2.40 37.28
CA ARG A 54 -33.24 1.88 37.21
C ARG A 54 -32.63 1.88 38.62
N ILE A 55 -32.30 0.71 39.16
CA ILE A 55 -31.81 0.54 40.53
C ILE A 55 -30.27 0.47 40.56
N VAL A 56 -29.67 -0.33 39.67
CA VAL A 56 -28.21 -0.49 39.56
C VAL A 56 -27.81 -0.59 38.09
N GLY A 57 -26.74 0.09 37.69
CA GLY A 57 -26.14 -0.01 36.36
C GLY A 57 -24.88 -0.88 36.38
N PHE A 58 -24.76 -1.78 35.40
CA PHE A 58 -23.58 -2.60 35.13
C PHE A 58 -22.98 -2.17 33.79
N SER A 59 -21.73 -1.72 33.79
CA SER A 59 -21.01 -1.44 32.54
C SER A 59 -20.44 -2.73 31.95
N THR A 60 -20.81 -3.05 30.73
CA THR A 60 -20.41 -4.27 30.00
C THR A 60 -19.92 -3.90 28.59
N ASN A 61 -19.30 -4.84 27.88
CA ASN A 61 -18.93 -4.70 26.46
C ASN A 61 -18.03 -3.50 26.13
N ARG A 62 -17.12 -3.11 27.04
CA ARG A 62 -16.18 -2.01 26.74
C ARG A 62 -15.20 -2.43 25.65
N GLN A 63 -15.22 -1.72 24.52
CA GLN A 63 -14.35 -1.93 23.36
C GLN A 63 -13.57 -0.65 23.09
N ALA A 64 -12.30 -0.77 22.73
CA ALA A 64 -11.47 0.36 22.34
C ALA A 64 -10.95 0.14 20.91
N THR A 65 -11.17 1.13 20.05
CA THR A 65 -10.74 1.15 18.66
C THR A 65 -9.68 2.22 18.48
N LEU A 66 -8.50 1.81 18.00
CA LEU A 66 -7.43 2.71 17.61
C LEU A 66 -7.49 2.92 16.09
N THR A 67 -7.59 4.17 15.66
CA THR A 67 -7.54 4.57 14.25
C THR A 67 -6.25 5.34 14.00
N LEU A 68 -5.43 4.85 13.07
CA LEU A 68 -4.17 5.49 12.65
C LEU A 68 -4.23 5.79 11.16
N GLN A 69 -3.90 7.01 10.77
CA GLN A 69 -3.77 7.39 9.36
C GLN A 69 -2.35 7.84 9.07
N ASP A 70 -1.62 7.09 8.26
CA ASP A 70 -0.28 7.46 7.79
C ASP A 70 -0.31 8.07 6.38
N ALA A 71 0.68 8.92 6.09
CA ALA A 71 0.96 9.46 4.77
C ALA A 71 1.76 8.48 3.90
N ILE A 72 2.68 7.73 4.51
CA ILE A 72 3.64 6.87 3.84
C ILE A 72 3.54 5.50 4.49
N PHE A 73 3.50 4.44 3.67
CA PHE A 73 3.40 3.08 4.17
C PHE A 73 4.61 2.28 3.71
N ASP A 74 5.24 1.58 4.64
CA ASP A 74 6.26 0.60 4.34
C ASP A 74 5.62 -0.70 3.84
N ASN A 75 6.35 -1.43 2.97
CA ASN A 75 5.90 -2.75 2.51
C ASN A 75 5.64 -3.72 3.67
N GLN A 76 6.38 -3.58 4.76
CA GLN A 76 6.16 -4.38 5.96
C GLN A 76 4.87 -3.99 6.70
N ALA A 77 4.46 -2.72 6.67
CA ALA A 77 3.17 -2.29 7.23
C ALA A 77 1.99 -2.91 6.46
N ILE A 78 2.09 -2.94 5.13
CA ILE A 78 1.08 -3.57 4.27
C ILE A 78 1.05 -5.10 4.48
N ALA A 79 2.21 -5.73 4.65
CA ALA A 79 2.31 -7.15 5.00
C ALA A 79 1.63 -7.45 6.35
N MET A 80 1.81 -6.57 7.34
CA MET A 80 1.15 -6.68 8.64
C MET A 80 -0.37 -6.49 8.55
N LEU A 81 -0.83 -5.50 7.79
CA LEU A 81 -2.27 -5.27 7.55
C LEU A 81 -2.93 -6.47 6.87
N THR A 82 -2.29 -7.00 5.84
CA THR A 82 -2.81 -8.14 5.06
C THR A 82 -2.57 -9.48 5.74
N GLY A 83 -1.79 -9.55 6.82
CA GLY A 83 -1.41 -10.79 7.49
C GLY A 83 -0.46 -11.70 6.69
N ASN A 84 0.03 -11.25 5.53
CA ASN A 84 0.81 -12.05 4.59
C ASN A 84 2.31 -11.76 4.71
N ASP A 85 3.13 -12.74 4.37
CA ASP A 85 4.58 -12.59 4.43
C ASP A 85 5.13 -11.81 3.21
N LEU A 86 6.15 -11.00 3.46
CA LEU A 86 6.86 -10.25 2.43
C LEU A 86 7.87 -11.17 1.74
N VAL A 87 7.59 -11.58 0.51
CA VAL A 87 8.49 -12.45 -0.26
C VAL A 87 9.40 -11.60 -1.14
N SER A 88 10.71 -11.77 -1.02
CA SER A 88 11.67 -11.22 -1.98
C SER A 88 11.97 -12.23 -3.09
N GLY A 89 11.91 -11.78 -4.33
CA GLY A 89 12.34 -12.60 -5.45
C GLY A 89 11.96 -12.00 -6.79
N VAL A 90 12.51 -12.58 -7.85
CA VAL A 90 12.17 -12.21 -9.22
C VAL A 90 10.71 -12.54 -9.49
N LYS A 91 9.96 -11.56 -9.96
CA LYS A 91 8.60 -11.73 -10.50
C LYS A 91 8.54 -11.27 -11.94
N LYS A 92 7.65 -11.91 -12.71
CA LYS A 92 7.24 -11.41 -14.01
C LYS A 92 6.21 -10.31 -13.81
N ILE A 93 6.45 -9.16 -14.41
CA ILE A 93 5.53 -8.03 -14.44
C ILE A 93 5.13 -7.72 -15.88
N ASP A 94 3.88 -7.34 -16.08
CA ASP A 94 3.38 -6.86 -17.36
C ASP A 94 3.71 -5.37 -17.51
N LEU A 95 4.33 -5.02 -18.63
CA LEU A 95 4.74 -3.67 -18.97
C LEU A 95 4.11 -3.26 -20.30
N ASN A 96 3.79 -1.98 -20.40
CA ASN A 96 3.51 -1.34 -21.68
C ASN A 96 4.51 -0.21 -21.93
N GLU A 97 5.02 -0.13 -23.15
CA GLU A 97 5.92 0.96 -23.55
C GLU A 97 5.47 1.53 -24.88
N VAL A 98 5.47 2.86 -24.98
CA VAL A 98 5.33 3.57 -26.26
C VAL A 98 6.71 4.03 -26.69
N LYS A 99 7.14 3.59 -27.88
CA LYS A 99 8.45 3.93 -28.45
C LYS A 99 8.29 4.40 -29.89
N SER A 100 9.12 5.38 -30.27
CA SER A 100 9.19 5.88 -31.63
C SER A 100 10.30 5.17 -32.41
N VAL A 101 10.01 4.78 -33.65
CA VAL A 101 10.98 4.14 -34.54
C VAL A 101 12.03 5.15 -35.00
N THR A 102 13.30 4.72 -34.97
CA THR A 102 14.44 5.42 -35.57
C THR A 102 15.25 4.42 -36.38
N SER A 103 15.44 4.69 -37.67
CA SER A 103 16.12 3.78 -38.61
C SER A 103 15.51 2.36 -38.60
N ASN A 104 14.17 2.29 -38.71
CA ASN A 104 13.37 1.05 -38.72
C ASN A 104 13.45 0.21 -37.44
N LYS A 105 13.97 0.75 -36.33
CA LYS A 105 14.10 0.02 -35.08
C LYS A 105 13.83 0.89 -33.85
N PHE A 106 13.60 0.24 -32.72
CA PHE A 106 13.70 0.86 -31.40
C PHE A 106 14.06 -0.18 -30.33
N THR A 107 14.51 0.30 -29.18
CA THR A 107 14.90 -0.55 -28.04
C THR A 107 13.95 -0.37 -26.86
N LEU A 108 13.47 -1.48 -26.29
CA LEU A 108 12.68 -1.52 -25.06
C LEU A 108 13.55 -1.24 -23.82
N ASN A 109 12.96 -0.70 -22.75
CA ASN A 109 13.74 -0.42 -21.54
C ASN A 109 14.20 -1.71 -20.83
N LYS A 110 13.31 -2.71 -20.75
CA LYS A 110 13.59 -4.01 -20.12
C LYS A 110 13.65 -5.13 -21.16
N THR A 111 14.37 -6.20 -20.81
CA THR A 111 14.45 -7.40 -21.66
C THR A 111 13.16 -8.20 -21.52
N PRO A 112 12.42 -8.42 -22.62
CA PRO A 112 11.24 -9.25 -22.59
C PRO A 112 11.55 -10.68 -22.16
N GLN A 113 10.63 -11.27 -21.40
CA GLN A 113 10.70 -12.64 -20.94
C GLN A 113 9.71 -13.47 -21.75
N GLY A 114 10.21 -14.15 -22.77
CA GLY A 114 9.39 -14.90 -23.74
C GLY A 114 8.92 -14.02 -24.90
N ALA A 115 7.84 -14.45 -25.55
CA ALA A 115 7.22 -13.69 -26.65
C ALA A 115 6.59 -12.38 -26.13
N LEU A 116 6.59 -11.34 -26.96
CA LEU A 116 5.82 -10.14 -26.68
C LEU A 116 4.33 -10.50 -26.70
N VAL A 117 3.54 -9.85 -25.85
CA VAL A 117 2.10 -10.08 -25.77
C VAL A 117 1.42 -9.48 -27.01
N SER A 118 1.76 -8.22 -27.34
CA SER A 118 1.25 -7.55 -28.54
C SER A 118 2.07 -6.32 -28.90
N VAL A 119 2.12 -6.00 -30.20
CA VAL A 119 2.80 -4.83 -30.76
C VAL A 119 1.83 -4.09 -31.67
N TYR A 120 1.39 -2.89 -31.27
CA TYR A 120 0.45 -2.08 -32.04
C TYR A 120 1.12 -0.80 -32.53
N LYS A 121 0.93 -0.46 -33.80
CA LYS A 121 1.18 0.91 -34.28
C LYS A 121 0.17 1.85 -33.62
N LEU A 122 0.61 2.98 -33.06
CA LEU A 122 -0.32 3.97 -32.52
C LEU A 122 -0.99 4.75 -33.65
N ASN A 123 -2.29 4.99 -33.47
CA ASN A 123 -3.02 5.99 -34.24
C ASN A 123 -2.70 7.41 -33.72
N PRO A 124 -2.93 8.47 -34.52
CA PRO A 124 -2.72 9.84 -34.09
C PRO A 124 -3.52 10.26 -32.84
N ASP A 125 -4.62 9.58 -32.54
CA ASP A 125 -5.46 9.78 -31.36
C ASP A 125 -4.95 9.04 -30.09
N GLY A 126 -3.84 8.30 -30.20
CA GLY A 126 -3.24 7.54 -29.10
C GLY A 126 -3.85 6.16 -28.87
N THR A 127 -4.80 5.73 -29.69
CA THR A 127 -5.38 4.37 -29.65
C THR A 127 -4.46 3.33 -30.29
N ASN A 128 -4.68 2.05 -29.97
CA ASN A 128 -4.00 0.95 -30.62
C ASN A 128 -4.55 0.80 -32.04
N GLY A 129 -3.69 0.99 -33.04
CA GLY A 129 -4.00 0.79 -34.45
C GLY A 129 -3.66 -0.62 -34.90
N GLN A 130 -2.99 -0.74 -36.05
CA GLN A 130 -2.67 -2.03 -36.65
C GLN A 130 -1.69 -2.84 -35.78
N GLU A 131 -2.03 -4.11 -35.56
CA GLU A 131 -1.16 -5.09 -34.90
C GLU A 131 -0.05 -5.55 -35.84
N TYR A 132 1.14 -5.72 -35.29
CA TYR A 132 2.28 -6.30 -35.97
C TYR A 132 2.59 -7.65 -35.35
N THR A 133 2.83 -8.66 -36.18
CA THR A 133 3.12 -10.03 -35.73
C THR A 133 4.62 -10.33 -35.77
N LEU A 134 5.07 -11.30 -34.97
CA LEU A 134 6.46 -11.74 -35.00
C LEU A 134 6.74 -12.48 -36.31
N GLY A 135 7.77 -12.06 -37.03
CA GLY A 135 8.12 -12.65 -38.33
C GLY A 135 9.36 -12.04 -38.96
N THR A 136 9.36 -11.94 -40.29
CA THR A 136 10.47 -11.42 -41.10
C THR A 136 10.11 -10.05 -41.67
N PRO A 137 10.45 -8.96 -40.97
CA PRO A 137 10.12 -7.59 -41.40
C PRO A 137 10.83 -7.18 -42.70
N ALA A 138 11.74 -7.97 -43.26
CA ALA A 138 12.32 -7.71 -44.57
C ALA A 138 11.38 -8.08 -45.73
N THR A 139 10.42 -8.98 -45.49
CA THR A 139 9.52 -9.51 -46.52
C THR A 139 8.05 -9.10 -46.30
N ASN A 140 7.64 -8.88 -45.05
CA ASN A 140 6.27 -8.50 -44.71
C ASN A 140 6.25 -7.17 -43.96
N THR A 141 5.42 -6.24 -44.43
CA THR A 141 5.33 -4.86 -43.90
C THR A 141 4.62 -4.77 -42.55
N ALA A 142 3.83 -5.79 -42.17
CA ALA A 142 3.11 -5.86 -40.90
C ALA A 142 3.76 -6.83 -39.90
N GLU A 143 5.02 -7.21 -40.12
CA GLU A 143 5.78 -8.06 -39.20
C GLU A 143 6.91 -7.28 -38.51
N TYR A 144 7.34 -7.79 -37.37
CA TYR A 144 8.53 -7.32 -36.66
C TYR A 144 9.43 -8.50 -36.28
N SER A 145 10.70 -8.22 -36.06
CA SER A 145 11.63 -9.16 -35.41
C SER A 145 12.18 -8.54 -34.13
N ILE A 146 12.57 -9.37 -33.16
CA ILE A 146 13.15 -8.91 -31.90
C ILE A 146 14.45 -9.67 -31.60
N THR A 147 15.49 -8.93 -31.24
CA THR A 147 16.75 -9.49 -30.72
C THR A 147 17.09 -8.80 -29.40
N GLY A 148 17.05 -9.56 -28.30
CA GLY A 148 17.25 -9.02 -26.96
C GLY A 148 16.18 -7.99 -26.59
N LYS A 149 16.49 -6.70 -26.74
CA LYS A 149 15.58 -5.58 -26.47
C LYS A 149 15.19 -4.79 -27.72
N GLU A 150 15.86 -5.03 -28.84
CA GLU A 150 15.71 -4.24 -30.05
C GLU A 150 14.67 -4.89 -30.96
N LEU A 151 13.61 -4.14 -31.27
CA LEU A 151 12.64 -4.51 -32.29
C LEU A 151 13.04 -3.87 -33.60
N THR A 152 12.98 -4.66 -34.68
CA THR A 152 13.21 -4.20 -36.06
C THR A 152 11.94 -4.37 -36.87
N PHE A 153 11.60 -3.35 -37.65
CA PHE A 153 10.41 -3.24 -38.49
C PHE A 153 10.80 -3.14 -39.97
N HIS A 154 9.80 -3.28 -40.85
CA HIS A 154 9.99 -3.13 -42.28
C HIS A 154 10.45 -1.71 -42.65
N THR A 155 11.21 -1.56 -43.73
CA THR A 155 11.76 -0.29 -44.24
C THR A 155 10.71 0.75 -44.63
N THR A 156 9.45 0.34 -44.72
CA THR A 156 8.29 1.21 -44.97
C THR A 156 7.83 1.96 -43.73
N VAL A 157 8.26 1.54 -42.54
CA VAL A 157 7.94 2.20 -41.28
C VAL A 157 8.84 3.42 -41.11
N THR A 158 8.27 4.61 -41.28
CA THR A 158 9.02 5.86 -41.23
C THR A 158 9.46 6.21 -39.80
N ASN A 159 10.58 6.93 -39.71
CA ASN A 159 11.05 7.49 -38.45
C ASN A 159 9.96 8.34 -37.78
N GLY A 160 9.84 8.21 -36.47
CA GLY A 160 8.80 8.89 -35.69
C GLY A 160 7.49 8.11 -35.58
N THR A 161 7.29 7.02 -36.34
CA THR A 161 6.15 6.13 -36.12
C THR A 161 6.20 5.54 -34.71
N GLN A 162 5.13 5.69 -33.95
CA GLN A 162 5.03 5.19 -32.58
C GLN A 162 4.41 3.80 -32.54
N PHE A 163 4.96 2.95 -31.68
CA PHE A 163 4.42 1.64 -31.35
C PHE A 163 4.20 1.48 -29.86
N ARG A 164 3.10 0.83 -29.49
CA ARG A 164 2.80 0.38 -28.12
C ARG A 164 3.12 -1.11 -28.06
N VAL A 165 4.05 -1.47 -27.19
CA VAL A 165 4.46 -2.86 -26.98
C VAL A 165 4.02 -3.29 -25.60
N TYR A 166 3.29 -4.39 -25.54
CA TYR A 166 2.93 -5.08 -24.31
C TYR A 166 3.83 -6.31 -24.16
N TYR A 167 4.54 -6.38 -23.04
CA TYR A 167 5.50 -7.46 -22.81
C TYR A 167 5.70 -7.73 -21.33
N GLN A 168 6.18 -8.93 -21.02
CA GLN A 168 6.55 -9.30 -19.66
C GLN A 168 8.03 -9.10 -19.45
N ALA A 169 8.43 -8.54 -18.30
CA ALA A 169 9.82 -8.52 -17.90
C ALA A 169 9.99 -9.04 -16.46
N ASN A 170 11.19 -9.53 -16.17
CA ASN A 170 11.57 -9.89 -14.81
C ASN A 170 11.93 -8.63 -14.02
N THR A 171 11.46 -8.55 -12.78
CA THR A 171 11.94 -7.59 -11.79
C THR A 171 13.36 -7.93 -11.34
N ALA A 172 13.98 -7.02 -10.60
CA ALA A 172 15.20 -7.33 -9.87
C ALA A 172 14.96 -8.42 -8.80
N THR A 173 16.04 -9.06 -8.35
CA THR A 173 16.01 -10.18 -7.39
C THR A 173 15.55 -9.77 -5.99
N ASP A 174 15.63 -8.49 -5.67
CA ASP A 174 15.25 -7.88 -4.39
C ASP A 174 13.81 -7.34 -4.38
N ALA A 175 13.07 -7.46 -5.49
CA ALA A 175 11.68 -7.05 -5.57
C ALA A 175 10.85 -7.74 -4.48
N LYS A 176 10.05 -6.93 -3.77
CA LYS A 176 9.19 -7.39 -2.68
C LYS A 176 7.78 -7.60 -3.18
N THR A 177 7.19 -8.74 -2.90
CA THR A 177 5.82 -9.09 -3.28
C THR A 177 5.03 -9.49 -2.04
N ILE A 178 3.81 -8.98 -1.94
CA ILE A 178 2.81 -9.37 -0.95
C ILE A 178 1.69 -10.02 -1.74
N LYS A 179 1.42 -11.30 -1.49
CA LYS A 179 0.29 -12.00 -2.08
C LYS A 179 -0.80 -12.07 -1.04
N VAL A 180 -1.88 -11.32 -1.22
CA VAL A 180 -3.05 -11.41 -0.33
C VAL A 180 -3.78 -12.72 -0.64
N THR A 181 -3.83 -13.62 0.33
CA THR A 181 -4.56 -14.88 0.25
C THR A 181 -5.73 -14.89 1.24
N SER A 182 -6.76 -15.69 0.96
CA SER A 182 -7.99 -15.74 1.76
C SER A 182 -7.83 -16.49 3.09
N ASP A 183 -6.73 -17.20 3.29
CA ASP A 183 -6.42 -17.99 4.48
C ASP A 183 -5.57 -17.23 5.51
N GLN A 184 -5.07 -16.03 5.16
CA GLN A 184 -4.24 -15.21 6.03
C GLN A 184 -5.01 -13.99 6.52
N PHE A 185 -4.94 -13.74 7.83
CA PHE A 185 -5.62 -12.63 8.50
C PHE A 185 -4.61 -11.79 9.29
N GLY A 186 -4.96 -10.52 9.52
CA GLY A 186 -4.19 -9.60 10.34
C GLY A 186 -3.88 -10.20 11.71
N LYS A 187 -2.59 -10.35 12.03
CA LYS A 187 -2.12 -10.90 13.30
C LYS A 187 -2.31 -9.87 14.43
N SER A 188 -2.18 -10.34 15.67
CA SER A 188 -2.20 -9.45 16.84
C SER A 188 -0.81 -8.90 17.16
N PHE A 189 -0.75 -7.63 17.53
CA PHE A 189 0.47 -6.89 17.81
C PHE A 189 0.34 -6.09 19.11
N ARG A 190 1.47 -5.81 19.76
CA ARG A 190 1.53 -4.77 20.79
C ARG A 190 1.82 -3.44 20.09
N VAL A 191 1.01 -2.42 20.35
CA VAL A 191 1.17 -1.09 19.76
C VAL A 191 1.63 -0.13 20.85
N VAL A 192 2.67 0.65 20.55
CA VAL A 192 3.12 1.74 21.41
C VAL A 192 3.03 3.02 20.60
N LEU A 193 2.28 3.98 21.11
CA LEU A 193 2.15 5.31 20.52
C LEU A 193 2.88 6.30 21.42
N ASP A 194 3.88 6.97 20.87
CA ASP A 194 4.61 8.04 21.52
C ASP A 194 4.06 9.38 21.01
N VAL A 195 3.62 10.26 21.91
CA VAL A 195 3.01 11.55 21.60
C VAL A 195 3.68 12.66 22.41
N LEU A 196 3.87 13.84 21.82
CA LEU A 196 4.21 15.02 22.60
C LEU A 196 2.95 15.66 23.21
N VAL A 197 3.00 15.88 24.52
CA VAL A 197 1.98 16.61 25.28
C VAL A 197 2.58 17.90 25.83
N VAL A 198 1.79 18.97 25.92
CA VAL A 198 2.22 20.26 26.45
C VAL A 198 1.48 20.55 27.74
N ASP A 199 2.22 20.88 28.80
CA ASP A 199 1.63 21.28 30.07
C ASP A 199 0.94 22.64 29.99
N GLU A 200 -0.23 22.76 30.61
CA GLU A 200 -1.02 23.99 30.56
C GLU A 200 -0.35 25.15 31.30
N PHE A 201 0.37 24.87 32.40
CA PHE A 201 0.92 25.91 33.27
C PHE A 201 2.32 26.35 32.82
N THR A 202 3.23 25.40 32.66
CA THR A 202 4.64 25.65 32.31
C THR A 202 4.84 25.87 30.82
N LYS A 203 3.88 25.44 29.98
CA LYS A 203 4.00 25.42 28.51
C LYS A 203 5.16 24.56 28.00
N GLU A 204 5.77 23.75 28.86
CA GLU A 204 6.82 22.81 28.48
C GLU A 204 6.22 21.56 27.82
N ALA A 205 6.99 20.97 26.90
CA ALA A 205 6.60 19.73 26.21
C ALA A 205 7.15 18.51 26.96
N PHE A 206 6.31 17.51 27.11
CA PHE A 206 6.61 16.23 27.74
C PHE A 206 6.26 15.09 26.78
N GLU A 207 6.99 13.99 26.90
CA GLU A 207 6.71 12.76 26.15
C GLU A 207 5.63 11.95 26.87
N GLY A 208 4.51 11.74 26.20
CA GLY A 208 3.44 10.84 26.61
C GLY A 208 3.52 9.54 25.82
N GLN A 209 3.19 8.41 26.47
CA GLN A 209 3.20 7.12 25.82
C GLN A 209 1.90 6.35 26.11
N LEU A 210 1.23 5.92 25.05
CA LEU A 210 0.09 5.02 25.11
C LEU A 210 0.53 3.62 24.71
N ARG A 211 0.42 2.66 25.63
CA ARG A 211 0.75 1.26 25.39
C ARG A 211 -0.51 0.41 25.27
N ILE A 212 -0.69 -0.22 24.13
CA ILE A 212 -1.76 -1.17 23.87
C ILE A 212 -1.13 -2.56 23.84
N PRO A 213 -1.33 -3.38 24.89
CA PRO A 213 -0.61 -4.64 25.07
C PRO A 213 -0.99 -5.69 24.03
N ASN A 214 -2.21 -5.63 23.50
CA ASN A 214 -2.69 -6.52 22.44
C ASN A 214 -3.73 -5.76 21.59
N ALA A 215 -3.46 -5.58 20.31
CA ALA A 215 -4.37 -5.06 19.31
C ALA A 215 -4.38 -6.00 18.10
N LYS A 216 -5.55 -6.18 17.49
CA LYS A 216 -5.72 -6.86 16.21
C LYS A 216 -6.15 -5.83 15.17
N PHE A 217 -5.60 -5.91 13.96
CA PHE A 217 -6.16 -5.14 12.83
C PHE A 217 -7.59 -5.60 12.54
N GLN A 218 -8.43 -4.68 12.08
CA GLN A 218 -9.72 -5.06 11.53
C GLN A 218 -9.49 -5.89 10.26
N ASP A 219 -10.31 -6.92 10.06
CA ASP A 219 -10.17 -7.80 8.89
C ASP A 219 -10.63 -7.12 7.60
N ASN A 220 -11.35 -5.99 7.71
CA ASN A 220 -11.70 -5.14 6.59
C ASN A 220 -10.60 -4.10 6.37
N PHE A 221 -10.07 -4.04 5.15
CA PHE A 221 -9.15 -3.00 4.72
C PHE A 221 -9.54 -2.49 3.34
N ASN A 222 -9.41 -1.19 3.10
CA ASN A 222 -9.63 -0.58 1.79
C ASN A 222 -8.35 0.11 1.30
N LEU A 223 -7.86 -0.26 0.12
CA LEU A 223 -6.75 0.42 -0.56
C LEU A 223 -7.33 1.34 -1.64
N SER A 224 -7.48 2.63 -1.32
CA SER A 224 -7.95 3.62 -2.28
C SER A 224 -6.77 4.34 -2.93
N PHE A 225 -6.61 4.15 -4.24
CA PHE A 225 -5.59 4.82 -5.06
C PHE A 225 -6.21 6.04 -5.75
N ALA A 226 -5.96 7.24 -5.23
CA ALA A 226 -6.42 8.50 -5.80
C ALA A 226 -5.25 9.29 -6.42
N ALA A 227 -5.52 9.94 -7.56
CA ALA A 227 -4.52 10.72 -8.31
C ALA A 227 -4.15 12.05 -7.63
N ASP A 228 -4.83 12.42 -6.53
CA ASP A 228 -4.53 13.58 -5.70
C ASP A 228 -3.37 13.35 -4.73
N GLY A 229 -2.74 12.17 -4.77
CA GLY A 229 -1.63 11.79 -3.89
C GLY A 229 -2.06 11.42 -2.48
N LYS A 230 -3.37 11.30 -2.21
CA LYS A 230 -3.90 10.87 -0.91
C LYS A 230 -4.15 9.37 -0.96
N PHE A 231 -3.14 8.58 -0.63
CA PHE A 231 -3.36 7.18 -0.29
C PHE A 231 -4.08 7.11 1.06
N ILE A 232 -5.26 6.50 1.07
CA ILE A 232 -6.03 6.23 2.29
C ILE A 232 -6.13 4.71 2.39
N ALA A 233 -5.41 4.14 3.35
CA ALA A 233 -5.73 2.83 3.90
C ALA A 233 -6.64 3.08 5.12
N VAL A 234 -7.92 2.70 5.01
CA VAL A 234 -8.84 2.61 6.15
C VAL A 234 -8.99 1.15 6.53
#